data_AF-A0A941WE69-F1
#
_entry.id   AF-A0A941WE69-F1
#
_cell.length_a   1.000
_cell.length_b   1.000
_cell.length_c   1.000
_cell.angle_alpha   90.00
_cell.angle_beta   90.00
_cell.angle_gamma   90.00
#
_symmetry.space_group_name_H-M   'P 1'
#
loop_
_entity.id
_entity.type
_entity.pdbx_description
1 polymer ?
#
loop_
_entity_poly.entity_id
_entity_poly.type
_entity_poly.pdbx_seq_one_letter_code
_entity_poly.pdbx_strand_id
1 'polypeptide(L)'
;MKKLFYIATVLLCSAYGSMQAQVVSTDGIAYSDLQVKKEGSQVSLSTTANLNNMQLKSQNMVIITPVLQSADKAHSIKFDPFVITGKKRMKALYREMGFGAEPFEQTPTVIFRHKKNEAESIPMTLTVPYESWMRNASLVMQANTTGCASCDVASNITPLSSRILPPVVAPTYELSYVTPPAEPVKQRSETHSAYLNFEVGKSVLLHDFKNNAAELKEVNKIVSEVRNDKNLKFTEFNITGYASPEGGYEYNMKLSESRAKAFAAYMKDKEDMPASLMKVNWEGEDWIGLRQAVKASNLSNRDEILKVLEVSDINKRKAQLKALNGGKTYRMLLDDYYPALRRIDYTLAYIARPFDVNEAKQVIKTKPQYLSLNEMFLVANTYPKESAEFKEVFDIAVRLYPTDPVAQQNTAALEIERGADDAGIARLQKINTPEAWNNLGVAYAKKKEYQQALDYFGKAANAGVKAAAQNRDELSKWLDEQ
;
A
#
# COMPACT_ATOMS: atom_id res chain seq x y z
N MET A 1 40.06 -35.54 -30.90
CA MET A 1 38.68 -35.19 -30.51
C MET A 1 38.73 -33.94 -29.61
N LYS A 2 37.77 -33.05 -29.84
CA LYS A 2 37.69 -31.61 -29.52
C LYS A 2 38.22 -31.17 -28.13
N LYS A 3 39.14 -30.19 -28.11
CA LYS A 3 39.44 -29.35 -26.94
C LYS A 3 38.37 -28.26 -26.85
N LEU A 4 37.50 -28.30 -25.85
CA LEU A 4 36.57 -27.22 -25.53
C LEU A 4 37.31 -26.13 -24.75
N PHE A 5 37.35 -24.92 -25.29
CA PHE A 5 37.72 -23.71 -24.57
C PHE A 5 36.52 -23.26 -23.73
N TYR A 6 36.70 -23.18 -22.41
CA TYR A 6 35.76 -22.50 -21.52
C TYR A 6 36.04 -20.99 -21.61
N ILE A 7 35.10 -20.24 -22.19
CA ILE A 7 35.08 -18.77 -22.12
C ILE A 7 34.45 -18.39 -20.79
N ALA A 8 35.26 -17.95 -19.84
CA ALA A 8 34.80 -17.29 -18.64
C ALA A 8 34.43 -15.84 -18.99
N THR A 9 33.14 -15.57 -19.18
CA THR A 9 32.61 -14.20 -19.22
C THR A 9 32.69 -13.60 -17.82
N VAL A 10 33.77 -12.87 -17.55
CA VAL A 10 33.82 -11.90 -16.47
C VAL A 10 32.87 -10.77 -16.85
N LEU A 11 31.72 -10.69 -16.15
CA LEU A 11 30.89 -9.49 -16.15
C LEU A 11 31.76 -8.34 -15.61
N LEU A 12 32.26 -7.48 -16.50
CA LEU A 12 32.75 -6.17 -16.10
C LEU A 12 31.59 -5.43 -15.45
N CYS A 13 31.75 -5.09 -14.16
CA CYS A 13 30.97 -4.02 -13.54
C CYS A 13 31.10 -2.78 -14.42
N SER A 14 30.00 -2.39 -15.06
CA SER A 14 29.83 -1.10 -15.69
C SER A 14 29.98 -0.01 -14.62
N ALA A 15 31.16 0.58 -14.56
CA ALA A 15 31.27 1.94 -14.04
C ALA A 15 30.37 2.81 -14.93
N TYR A 16 29.24 3.27 -14.37
CA TYR A 16 28.42 4.29 -14.98
C TYR A 16 29.22 5.60 -15.00
N GLY A 17 30.13 5.72 -15.97
CA GLY A 17 30.71 7.00 -16.33
C GLY A 17 29.62 7.79 -17.04
N SER A 18 28.95 8.69 -16.34
CA SER A 18 28.18 9.73 -17.01
C SER A 18 29.12 10.49 -17.94
N MET A 19 28.95 10.35 -19.26
CA MET A 19 29.57 11.26 -20.22
C MET A 19 28.99 12.65 -19.94
N GLN A 20 29.71 13.47 -19.16
CA GLN A 20 29.33 14.86 -18.96
C GLN A 20 29.68 15.65 -20.22
N ALA A 21 28.71 16.44 -20.69
CA ALA A 21 28.92 17.33 -21.83
C ALA A 21 30.02 18.36 -21.51
N GLN A 22 30.84 18.68 -22.50
CA GLN A 22 31.87 19.72 -22.39
C GLN A 22 31.20 21.10 -22.25
N VAL A 23 31.60 21.87 -21.25
CA VAL A 23 31.11 23.25 -21.02
C VAL A 23 32.11 24.23 -21.60
N VAL A 24 31.70 25.04 -22.57
CA VAL A 24 32.58 26.03 -23.22
C VAL A 24 32.25 27.43 -22.71
N SER A 25 33.26 28.09 -22.14
CA SER A 25 33.18 29.49 -21.72
C SER A 25 33.20 30.45 -22.92
N THR A 26 32.76 31.69 -22.69
CA THR A 26 32.81 32.77 -23.68
C THR A 26 34.23 33.13 -24.12
N ASP A 27 35.24 32.87 -23.28
CA ASP A 27 36.66 33.09 -23.60
C ASP A 27 37.29 31.92 -24.38
N GLY A 28 36.48 30.92 -24.78
CA GLY A 28 36.92 29.77 -25.58
C GLY A 28 37.62 28.67 -24.78
N ILE A 29 37.60 28.74 -23.45
CA ILE A 29 38.08 27.69 -22.56
C ILE A 29 36.98 26.65 -22.41
N ALA A 30 37.31 25.39 -22.67
CA ALA A 30 36.36 24.29 -22.61
C ALA A 30 36.68 23.36 -21.44
N TYR A 31 35.74 23.23 -20.51
CA TYR A 31 35.86 22.40 -19.32
C TYR A 31 35.24 21.03 -19.56
N SER A 32 35.97 19.98 -19.23
CA SER A 32 35.51 18.59 -19.34
C SER A 32 35.84 17.78 -18.08
N ASP A 33 35.28 16.58 -18.03
CA ASP A 33 35.62 15.56 -17.04
C ASP A 33 35.47 16.02 -15.59
N LEU A 34 34.42 16.81 -15.31
CA LEU A 34 34.11 17.22 -13.95
C LEU A 34 33.76 15.97 -13.12
N GLN A 35 34.56 15.71 -12.10
CA GLN A 35 34.31 14.68 -11.10
C GLN A 35 34.23 15.34 -9.73
N VAL A 36 33.25 14.92 -8.95
CA VAL A 36 33.09 15.35 -7.55
C VAL A 36 33.04 14.12 -6.67
N LYS A 37 33.86 14.11 -5.63
CA LYS A 37 33.94 13.03 -4.65
C LYS A 37 33.85 13.60 -3.24
N LYS A 38 32.93 13.09 -2.44
CA LYS A 38 32.90 13.35 -0.99
C LYS A 38 33.44 12.12 -0.27
N GLU A 39 34.57 12.27 0.40
CA GLU A 39 35.18 11.21 1.22
C GLU A 39 35.26 11.69 2.67
N GLY A 40 34.47 11.06 3.56
CA GLY A 40 34.35 11.48 4.94
C GLY A 40 33.93 12.95 5.06
N SER A 41 34.82 13.77 5.62
CA SER A 41 34.66 15.21 5.86
C SER A 41 35.31 16.10 4.79
N GLN A 42 35.73 15.55 3.65
CA GLN A 42 36.28 16.36 2.54
C GLN A 42 35.48 16.18 1.25
N VAL A 43 35.39 17.26 0.48
CA VAL A 43 34.92 17.28 -0.90
C VAL A 43 36.11 17.58 -1.80
N SER A 44 36.32 16.72 -2.79
CA SER A 44 37.31 16.89 -3.85
C SER A 44 36.61 17.03 -5.19
N LEU A 45 37.00 18.05 -5.95
CA LEU A 45 36.50 18.32 -7.30
C LEU A 45 37.68 18.27 -8.26
N SER A 46 37.54 17.60 -9.39
CA SER A 46 38.52 17.63 -10.47
C SER A 46 37.87 17.94 -11.80
N THR A 47 38.54 18.71 -12.64
CA THR A 47 38.10 19.03 -14.01
C THR A 47 39.30 19.38 -14.87
N THR A 48 39.17 19.29 -16.19
CA THR A 48 40.22 19.67 -17.13
C THR A 48 39.77 20.89 -17.93
N ALA A 49 40.57 21.95 -17.92
CA ALA A 49 40.37 23.12 -18.77
C ALA A 49 41.19 22.98 -20.06
N ASN A 50 40.51 22.80 -21.20
CA ASN A 50 41.11 22.78 -22.53
C ASN A 50 41.16 24.19 -23.12
N LEU A 51 42.34 24.58 -23.61
CA LEU A 51 42.63 25.93 -24.09
C LEU A 51 42.70 26.04 -25.62
N ASN A 52 42.41 24.97 -26.36
CA ASN A 52 42.68 24.90 -27.80
C ASN A 52 41.92 25.96 -28.61
N ASN A 53 40.74 26.36 -28.14
CA ASN A 53 39.89 27.36 -28.79
C ASN A 53 40.02 28.76 -28.16
N MET A 54 40.87 28.91 -27.14
CA MET A 54 41.08 30.17 -26.44
C MET A 54 41.79 31.19 -27.35
N GLN A 55 41.29 32.42 -27.41
CA GLN A 55 41.93 33.51 -28.15
C GLN A 55 42.49 34.56 -27.18
N LEU A 56 43.76 34.40 -26.80
CA LEU A 56 44.41 35.32 -25.87
C LEU A 56 45.43 36.24 -26.58
N LYS A 57 45.23 37.56 -26.46
CA LYS A 57 46.19 38.57 -26.96
C LYS A 57 47.52 38.44 -26.20
N SER A 58 48.64 38.69 -26.89
CA SER A 58 50.00 38.53 -26.33
C SER A 58 50.27 39.31 -25.04
N GLN A 59 49.55 40.42 -24.83
CA GLN A 59 49.71 41.31 -23.68
C GLN A 59 48.62 41.14 -22.60
N ASN A 60 47.73 40.16 -22.77
CA ASN A 60 46.66 39.88 -21.82
C ASN A 60 47.00 38.65 -20.96
N MET A 61 46.32 38.53 -19.84
CA MET A 61 46.22 37.29 -19.05
C MET A 61 44.78 37.07 -18.61
N VAL A 62 44.42 35.81 -18.36
CA VAL A 62 43.14 35.41 -17.78
C VAL A 62 43.41 34.75 -16.44
N ILE A 63 42.74 35.24 -15.41
CA ILE A 63 42.74 34.66 -14.06
C ILE A 63 41.44 33.88 -13.91
N ILE A 64 41.54 32.56 -13.76
CA ILE A 64 40.39 31.68 -13.58
C ILE A 64 40.32 31.30 -12.10
N THR A 65 39.31 31.80 -11.39
CA THR A 65 39.04 31.47 -9.99
C THR A 65 37.84 30.52 -9.93
N PRO A 66 38.05 29.24 -9.57
CA PRO A 66 36.94 28.34 -9.28
C PRO A 66 36.21 28.83 -8.02
N VAL A 67 34.89 28.82 -8.05
CA VAL A 67 34.06 29.27 -6.93
C VAL A 67 32.98 28.25 -6.64
N LEU A 68 32.97 27.75 -5.40
CA LEU A 68 31.88 26.95 -4.86
C LEU A 68 30.94 27.87 -4.09
N GLN A 69 29.65 27.87 -4.44
CA GLN A 69 28.68 28.78 -3.83
C GLN A 69 27.37 28.06 -3.48
N SER A 70 26.76 28.42 -2.35
CA SER A 70 25.45 27.91 -1.95
C SER A 70 24.36 28.33 -2.94
N ALA A 71 23.21 27.63 -2.93
CA ALA A 71 22.11 27.89 -3.85
C ALA A 71 21.54 29.33 -3.73
N ASP A 72 21.53 29.88 -2.51
CA ASP A 72 21.13 31.26 -2.20
C ASP A 72 22.28 32.27 -2.32
N LYS A 73 23.50 31.80 -2.64
CA LYS A 73 24.75 32.57 -2.71
C LYS A 73 25.19 33.24 -1.40
N ALA A 74 24.60 32.87 -0.26
CA ALA A 74 24.98 33.40 1.05
C ALA A 74 26.36 32.89 1.50
N HIS A 75 26.74 31.68 1.08
CA HIS A 75 28.04 31.08 1.32
C HIS A 75 28.80 30.91 0.02
N SER A 76 30.08 31.27 0.01
CA SER A 76 30.94 31.13 -1.16
C SER A 76 32.39 30.88 -0.73
N ILE A 77 33.05 29.96 -1.42
CA ILE A 77 34.48 29.67 -1.29
C ILE A 77 35.13 29.91 -2.64
N LYS A 78 36.10 30.83 -2.67
CA LYS A 78 36.97 31.09 -3.83
C LYS A 78 38.26 30.28 -3.66
N PHE A 79 38.54 29.40 -4.61
CA PHE A 79 39.76 28.61 -4.63
C PHE A 79 40.90 29.39 -5.31
N ASP A 80 42.13 28.96 -5.03
CA ASP A 80 43.33 29.50 -5.67
C ASP A 80 43.19 29.53 -7.21
N PRO A 81 43.59 30.63 -7.86
CA PRO A 81 43.32 30.81 -9.27
C PRO A 81 44.31 30.07 -10.17
N PHE A 82 43.87 29.78 -11.40
CA PHE A 82 44.69 29.29 -12.50
C PHE A 82 44.91 30.44 -13.48
N VAL A 83 46.16 30.83 -13.71
CA VAL A 83 46.49 32.02 -14.50
C VAL A 83 47.04 31.62 -15.86
N ILE A 84 46.41 32.11 -16.92
CA ILE A 84 46.81 31.87 -18.31
C ILE A 84 47.32 33.18 -18.90
N THR A 85 48.55 33.20 -19.41
CA THR A 85 49.22 34.42 -19.85
C THR A 85 49.58 34.40 -21.33
N GLY A 86 49.49 35.57 -21.97
CA GLY A 86 50.09 35.82 -23.27
C GLY A 86 51.61 36.01 -23.18
N LYS A 87 52.32 35.82 -24.31
CA LYS A 87 53.79 35.86 -24.38
C LYS A 87 54.44 37.12 -23.78
N LYS A 88 53.92 38.32 -24.07
CA LYS A 88 54.47 39.58 -23.54
C LYS A 88 54.04 39.79 -22.08
N ARG A 89 52.79 39.43 -21.74
CA ARG A 89 52.28 39.56 -20.36
C ARG A 89 53.05 38.69 -19.39
N MET A 90 53.40 37.45 -19.74
CA MET A 90 54.21 36.56 -18.91
C MET A 90 55.55 37.20 -18.50
N LYS A 91 56.25 37.85 -19.45
CA LYS A 91 57.53 38.53 -19.16
C LYS A 91 57.34 39.73 -18.23
N ALA A 92 56.27 40.48 -18.41
CA ALA A 92 55.94 41.61 -17.54
C ALA A 92 55.59 41.14 -16.13
N LEU A 93 54.76 40.09 -16.01
CA LEU A 93 54.34 39.50 -14.75
C LEU A 93 55.54 38.98 -13.93
N TYR A 94 56.45 38.21 -14.54
CA TYR A 94 57.64 37.74 -13.82
C TYR A 94 58.58 38.87 -13.40
N ARG A 95 58.66 39.94 -14.18
CA ARG A 95 59.45 41.12 -13.80
C ARG A 95 58.81 41.85 -12.61
N GLU A 96 57.49 42.02 -12.65
CA GLU A 96 56.69 42.61 -11.58
C GLU A 96 56.85 41.83 -10.27
N MET A 97 56.68 40.51 -10.31
CA MET A 97 56.92 39.63 -9.16
C MET A 97 58.39 39.65 -8.69
N GLY A 98 59.35 39.74 -9.62
CA GLY A 98 60.79 39.85 -9.32
C GLY A 98 61.17 41.16 -8.63
N PHE A 99 60.35 42.20 -8.75
CA PHE A 99 60.48 43.46 -8.00
C PHE A 99 59.70 43.46 -6.67
N GLY A 100 59.13 42.31 -6.27
CA GLY A 100 58.42 42.16 -4.99
C GLY A 100 56.96 42.59 -5.02
N ALA A 101 56.36 42.78 -6.21
CA ALA A 101 54.92 43.02 -6.30
C ALA A 101 54.12 41.72 -6.13
N GLU A 102 52.93 41.83 -5.53
CA GLU A 102 51.95 40.75 -5.37
C GLU A 102 50.73 41.00 -6.27
N PRO A 103 50.76 40.56 -7.54
CA PRO A 103 49.74 40.91 -8.52
C PRO A 103 48.43 40.11 -8.40
N PHE A 104 48.33 39.19 -7.44
CA PHE A 104 47.18 38.31 -7.25
C PHE A 104 46.70 38.37 -5.79
N GLU A 105 45.39 38.40 -5.59
CA GLU A 105 44.78 38.34 -4.24
C GLU A 105 45.06 37.00 -3.55
N GLN A 106 45.16 35.92 -4.33
CA GLN A 106 45.47 34.56 -3.88
C GLN A 106 46.60 34.01 -4.73
N THR A 107 47.50 33.25 -4.11
CA THR A 107 48.62 32.61 -4.81
C THR A 107 48.09 31.66 -5.89
N PRO A 108 48.41 31.88 -7.17
CA PRO A 108 47.92 30.99 -8.22
C PRO A 108 48.43 29.56 -8.05
N THR A 109 47.57 28.57 -8.24
CA THR A 109 47.97 27.15 -8.28
C THR A 109 48.96 26.90 -9.42
N VAL A 110 48.75 27.58 -10.56
CA VAL A 110 49.63 27.51 -11.72
C VAL A 110 49.59 28.81 -12.50
N ILE A 111 50.74 29.20 -13.05
CA ILE A 111 50.84 30.25 -14.06
C ILE A 111 51.32 29.59 -15.35
N PHE A 112 50.44 29.56 -16.34
CA PHE A 112 50.64 28.88 -17.60
C PHE A 112 50.76 29.90 -18.75
N ARG A 113 51.73 29.72 -19.66
CA ARG A 113 51.86 30.57 -20.84
C ARG A 113 51.15 29.92 -22.02
N HIS A 114 50.05 30.49 -22.47
CA HIS A 114 49.32 30.00 -23.63
C HIS A 114 50.15 30.11 -24.92
N LYS A 115 50.15 29.06 -25.73
CA LYS A 115 50.78 29.02 -27.04
C LYS A 115 49.74 28.74 -28.12
N LYS A 116 49.68 29.64 -29.09
CA LYS A 116 48.76 29.53 -30.21
C LYS A 116 49.07 28.27 -31.02
N ASN A 117 48.04 27.49 -31.33
CA ASN A 117 48.08 26.25 -32.12
C ASN A 117 48.78 25.05 -31.46
N GLU A 118 49.03 25.07 -30.15
CA GLU A 118 49.41 23.85 -29.41
C GLU A 118 48.18 23.29 -28.68
N ALA A 119 48.10 21.97 -28.57
CA ALA A 119 47.09 21.33 -27.74
C ALA A 119 47.45 21.53 -26.26
N GLU A 120 46.66 22.34 -25.55
CA GLU A 120 46.95 22.73 -24.17
C GLU A 120 45.76 22.41 -23.27
N SER A 121 46.04 21.73 -22.16
CA SER A 121 45.05 21.41 -21.13
C SER A 121 45.64 21.60 -19.75
N ILE A 122 44.82 22.12 -18.83
CA ILE A 122 45.20 22.36 -17.44
C ILE A 122 44.30 21.48 -16.56
N PRO A 123 44.85 20.45 -15.89
CA PRO A 123 44.12 19.72 -14.87
C PRO A 123 43.94 20.61 -13.64
N MET A 124 42.72 20.66 -13.12
CA MET A 124 42.34 21.41 -11.94
C MET A 124 41.84 20.43 -10.89
N THR A 125 42.41 20.48 -9.69
CA THR A 125 41.97 19.69 -8.53
C THR A 125 41.76 20.63 -7.36
N LEU A 126 40.59 20.56 -6.76
CA LEU A 126 40.13 21.41 -5.66
C LEU A 126 39.74 20.52 -4.49
N THR A 127 40.11 20.87 -3.27
CA THR A 127 39.73 20.11 -2.07
C THR A 127 39.33 21.07 -0.97
N VAL A 128 38.22 20.77 -0.29
CA VAL A 128 37.65 21.60 0.78
C VAL A 128 36.99 20.73 1.86
N PRO A 129 37.05 21.10 3.15
CA PRO A 129 36.23 20.47 4.18
C PRO A 129 34.74 20.58 3.85
N TYR A 130 33.99 19.49 4.05
CA TYR A 130 32.55 19.47 3.80
C TYR A 130 31.80 20.25 4.87
N GLU A 131 30.92 21.15 4.42
CA GLU A 131 29.91 21.81 5.24
C GLU A 131 28.52 21.51 4.68
N SER A 132 27.47 21.53 5.53
CA SER A 132 26.11 21.13 5.15
C SER A 132 25.53 21.91 3.97
N TRP A 133 25.84 23.21 3.87
CA TRP A 133 25.39 24.06 2.74
C TRP A 133 25.93 23.58 1.38
N MET A 134 27.05 22.85 1.35
CA MET A 134 27.67 22.34 0.13
C MET A 134 26.83 21.26 -0.57
N ARG A 135 25.87 20.65 0.13
CA ARG A 135 24.96 19.64 -0.45
C ARG A 135 24.21 20.14 -1.68
N ASN A 136 23.84 21.41 -1.66
CA ASN A 136 23.12 22.09 -2.73
C ASN A 136 24.01 23.12 -3.46
N ALA A 137 25.33 23.11 -3.24
CA ALA A 137 26.22 24.10 -3.82
C ALA A 137 26.46 23.88 -5.31
N SER A 138 26.72 24.98 -6.00
CA SER A 138 27.08 25.02 -7.41
C SER A 138 28.57 25.35 -7.57
N LEU A 139 29.19 24.83 -8.63
CA LEU A 139 30.55 25.16 -9.03
C LEU A 139 30.51 26.05 -10.26
N VAL A 140 31.15 27.21 -10.17
CA VAL A 140 31.31 28.16 -11.28
C VAL A 140 32.79 28.50 -11.47
N MET A 141 33.18 28.80 -12.71
CA MET A 141 34.50 29.33 -13.04
C MET A 141 34.37 30.83 -13.31
N GLN A 142 34.99 31.65 -12.47
CA GLN A 142 35.07 33.11 -12.68
C GLN A 142 36.36 33.41 -13.43
N ALA A 143 36.26 33.87 -14.67
CA ALA A 143 37.39 34.23 -15.51
C ALA A 143 37.49 35.75 -15.66
N ASN A 144 38.58 36.35 -15.18
CA ASN A 144 38.87 37.78 -15.30
C ASN A 144 40.06 37.97 -16.24
N THR A 145 39.83 38.65 -17.36
CA THR A 145 40.87 38.99 -18.34
C THR A 145 41.41 40.39 -18.06
N THR A 146 42.74 40.51 -17.91
CA THR A 146 43.43 41.80 -17.73
C THR A 146 44.43 42.08 -18.84
N GLY A 147 44.61 43.36 -19.16
CA GLY A 147 45.51 43.87 -20.20
C GLY A 147 46.90 44.28 -19.71
N CYS A 148 47.63 45.04 -20.53
CA CYS A 148 49.05 45.38 -20.32
C CYS A 148 49.36 46.11 -19.01
N ALA A 149 48.40 46.92 -18.53
CA ALA A 149 48.54 47.75 -17.33
C ALA A 149 47.64 47.25 -16.18
N SER A 150 47.35 45.94 -16.15
CA SER A 150 46.37 45.34 -15.24
C SER A 150 44.96 45.94 -15.35
N CYS A 151 44.64 46.57 -16.49
CA CYS A 151 43.30 47.06 -16.77
C CYS A 151 42.34 45.90 -17.06
N ASP A 152 41.11 45.98 -16.53
CA ASP A 152 40.07 44.99 -16.79
C ASP A 152 39.64 45.02 -18.26
N VAL A 153 39.62 43.85 -18.89
CA VAL A 153 39.23 43.68 -20.30
C VAL A 153 37.89 42.96 -20.39
N ALA A 154 37.70 41.90 -19.62
CA ALA A 154 36.48 41.11 -19.58
C ALA A 154 36.36 40.35 -18.26
N SER A 155 35.13 40.10 -17.81
CA SER A 155 34.83 39.21 -16.68
C SER A 155 33.68 38.30 -17.08
N ASN A 156 33.90 36.99 -16.95
CA ASN A 156 32.96 35.96 -17.37
C ASN A 156 32.75 34.95 -16.24
N ILE A 157 31.51 34.49 -16.07
CA ILE A 157 31.17 33.42 -15.12
C ILE A 157 30.65 32.24 -15.93
N THR A 158 31.32 31.10 -15.83
CA THR A 158 30.94 29.85 -16.51
C THR A 158 30.44 28.84 -15.49
N PRO A 159 29.13 28.53 -15.43
CA PRO A 159 28.61 27.49 -14.55
C PRO A 159 29.07 26.11 -15.01
N LEU A 160 29.78 25.37 -14.16
CA LEU A 160 30.20 23.99 -14.46
C LEU A 160 29.22 22.97 -13.93
N SER A 161 28.66 23.20 -12.74
CA SER A 161 27.61 22.37 -12.19
C SER A 161 26.66 23.20 -11.34
N SER A 162 25.35 23.00 -11.54
CA SER A 162 24.30 23.57 -10.70
C SER A 162 24.21 22.91 -9.32
N ARG A 163 24.79 21.70 -9.17
CA ARG A 163 24.79 20.93 -7.93
C ARG A 163 25.98 19.97 -7.89
N ILE A 164 26.90 20.15 -6.95
CA ILE A 164 28.13 19.36 -6.87
C ILE A 164 27.94 17.95 -6.30
N LEU A 165 26.91 17.71 -5.48
CA LEU A 165 26.62 16.41 -4.88
C LEU A 165 25.26 15.88 -5.35
N PRO A 166 25.10 14.57 -5.62
CA PRO A 166 23.82 14.02 -6.03
C PRO A 166 22.73 14.27 -4.98
N PRO A 167 21.46 14.42 -5.41
CA PRO A 167 20.35 14.57 -4.48
C PRO A 167 20.25 13.35 -3.57
N VAL A 168 19.84 13.55 -2.31
CA VAL A 168 19.50 12.43 -1.43
C VAL A 168 18.22 11.80 -1.97
N VAL A 169 18.26 10.53 -2.33
CA VAL A 169 17.05 9.80 -2.70
C VAL A 169 16.37 9.36 -1.41
N ALA A 170 15.08 9.64 -1.28
CA ALA A 170 14.28 9.13 -0.16
C ALA A 170 14.31 7.59 -0.16
N PRO A 171 14.51 6.95 1.00
CA PRO A 171 14.53 5.50 1.08
C PRO A 171 13.17 4.92 0.70
N THR A 172 13.20 3.73 0.11
CA THR A 172 12.00 2.96 -0.20
C THR A 172 11.83 1.91 0.88
N TYR A 173 10.80 2.06 1.70
CA TYR A 173 10.59 1.17 2.83
C TYR A 173 9.92 -0.14 2.43
N GLU A 174 10.31 -1.23 3.10
CA GLU A 174 9.70 -2.55 2.94
C GLU A 174 8.53 -2.76 3.92
N LEU A 175 7.36 -3.06 3.37
CA LEU A 175 6.18 -3.46 4.15
C LEU A 175 6.18 -4.97 4.43
N SER A 176 5.66 -5.35 5.58
CA SER A 176 5.51 -6.73 6.02
C SER A 176 4.12 -7.26 5.67
N TYR A 177 4.09 -8.29 4.82
CA TYR A 177 2.94 -9.16 4.61
C TYR A 177 3.07 -10.42 5.46
N VAL A 178 1.99 -10.82 6.13
CA VAL A 178 1.95 -12.02 6.97
C VAL A 178 1.24 -13.13 6.24
N THR A 179 1.90 -14.28 6.11
CA THR A 179 1.28 -15.50 5.59
C THR A 179 0.24 -16.01 6.59
N PRO A 180 -1.05 -16.07 6.24
CA PRO A 180 -2.08 -16.63 7.11
C PRO A 180 -1.78 -18.10 7.41
N PRO A 181 -2.07 -18.60 8.62
CA PRO A 181 -1.91 -20.03 8.91
C PRO A 181 -2.84 -20.86 8.02
N ALA A 182 -2.40 -22.07 7.66
CA ALA A 182 -3.25 -23.01 6.92
C ALA A 182 -4.46 -23.42 7.78
N GLU A 183 -5.65 -23.34 7.22
CA GLU A 183 -6.88 -23.79 7.86
C GLU A 183 -7.04 -25.30 7.65
N PRO A 184 -6.95 -26.15 8.70
CA PRO A 184 -6.95 -27.60 8.52
C PRO A 184 -8.29 -28.16 8.02
N VAL A 185 -9.41 -27.53 8.41
CA VAL A 185 -10.76 -27.91 7.99
C VAL A 185 -11.56 -26.64 7.70
N LYS A 186 -11.93 -26.44 6.43
CA LYS A 186 -12.73 -25.28 6.01
C LYS A 186 -14.22 -25.54 6.20
N GLN A 187 -14.65 -25.56 7.47
CA GLN A 187 -16.06 -25.70 7.81
C GLN A 187 -16.79 -24.37 7.57
N ARG A 188 -17.87 -24.43 6.80
CA ARG A 188 -18.69 -23.28 6.43
C ARG A 188 -20.16 -23.64 6.58
N SER A 189 -21.00 -22.62 6.61
CA SER A 189 -22.43 -22.78 6.55
C SER A 189 -23.11 -21.58 5.92
N GLU A 190 -24.22 -21.82 5.24
CA GLU A 190 -25.12 -20.79 4.74
C GLU A 190 -26.54 -21.03 5.25
N THR A 191 -27.21 -19.97 5.67
CA THR A 191 -28.58 -20.00 6.18
C THR A 191 -29.49 -19.28 5.20
N HIS A 192 -30.61 -19.94 4.88
CA HIS A 192 -31.64 -19.44 4.00
C HIS A 192 -33.00 -19.58 4.69
N SER A 193 -34.01 -18.89 4.18
CA SER A 193 -35.38 -18.96 4.71
C SER A 193 -36.33 -19.44 3.63
N ALA A 194 -37.22 -20.36 4.01
CA ALA A 194 -38.34 -20.82 3.19
C ALA A 194 -39.68 -20.34 3.78
N TYR A 195 -40.50 -19.69 2.95
CA TYR A 195 -41.80 -19.13 3.32
C TYR A 195 -42.94 -20.05 2.90
N LEU A 196 -43.04 -21.18 3.60
CA LEU A 196 -44.02 -22.22 3.30
C LEU A 196 -45.41 -21.86 3.85
N ASN A 197 -46.41 -21.99 2.99
CA ASN A 197 -47.81 -21.76 3.29
C ASN A 197 -48.43 -23.02 3.90
N PHE A 198 -49.22 -22.82 4.95
CA PHE A 198 -50.02 -23.85 5.57
C PHE A 198 -51.47 -23.39 5.62
N GLU A 199 -52.40 -24.34 5.52
CA GLU A 199 -53.81 -24.04 5.80
C GLU A 199 -53.96 -23.56 7.25
N VAL A 200 -54.97 -22.72 7.50
CA VAL A 200 -55.18 -22.12 8.83
C VAL A 200 -55.30 -23.21 9.89
N GLY A 201 -54.48 -23.11 10.94
CA GLY A 201 -54.47 -24.04 12.06
C GLY A 201 -53.88 -25.43 11.75
N LYS A 202 -53.34 -25.66 10.55
CA LYS A 202 -52.71 -26.92 10.15
C LYS A 202 -51.19 -26.77 9.99
N SER A 203 -50.49 -27.91 10.05
CA SER A 203 -49.04 -28.03 9.87
C SER A 203 -48.65 -28.98 8.73
N VAL A 204 -49.62 -29.53 8.02
CA VAL A 204 -49.37 -30.41 6.86
C VAL A 204 -48.83 -29.56 5.71
N LEU A 205 -47.65 -29.91 5.22
CA LEU A 205 -47.05 -29.26 4.06
C LEU A 205 -47.63 -29.85 2.77
N LEU A 206 -48.46 -29.06 2.10
CA LEU A 206 -49.05 -29.39 0.81
C LEU A 206 -48.23 -28.73 -0.30
N HIS A 207 -47.67 -29.52 -1.22
CA HIS A 207 -46.83 -29.03 -2.32
C HIS A 207 -47.57 -28.01 -3.20
N ASP A 208 -48.81 -28.31 -3.59
CA ASP A 208 -49.59 -27.47 -4.52
C ASP A 208 -50.39 -26.35 -3.81
N PHE A 209 -50.20 -26.16 -2.51
CA PHE A 209 -50.92 -25.13 -1.77
C PHE A 209 -50.25 -23.75 -1.94
N LYS A 210 -50.99 -22.82 -2.56
CA LYS A 210 -50.52 -21.47 -2.86
C LYS A 210 -49.18 -21.51 -3.62
N ASN A 211 -48.12 -20.87 -3.10
CA ASN A 211 -46.82 -20.76 -3.76
C ASN A 211 -45.80 -21.81 -3.27
N ASN A 212 -46.23 -22.84 -2.54
CA ASN A 212 -45.30 -23.82 -1.95
C ASN A 212 -44.46 -24.54 -2.98
N ALA A 213 -45.02 -24.90 -4.14
CA ALA A 213 -44.29 -25.56 -5.21
C ALA A 213 -43.08 -24.73 -5.68
N ALA A 214 -43.24 -23.41 -5.82
CA ALA A 214 -42.15 -22.53 -6.22
C ALA A 214 -41.11 -22.38 -5.10
N GLU A 215 -41.56 -22.23 -3.86
CA GLU A 215 -40.69 -22.12 -2.68
C GLU A 215 -39.83 -23.38 -2.49
N LEU A 216 -40.47 -24.56 -2.55
CA LEU A 216 -39.80 -25.86 -2.43
C LEU A 216 -38.83 -26.09 -3.59
N LYS A 217 -39.19 -25.67 -4.81
CA LYS A 217 -38.27 -25.73 -5.96
C LYS A 217 -37.01 -24.91 -5.73
N GLU A 218 -37.11 -23.72 -5.14
CA GLU A 218 -35.93 -22.89 -4.85
C GLU A 218 -35.08 -23.49 -3.71
N VAL A 219 -35.72 -24.00 -2.65
CA VAL A 219 -35.05 -24.76 -1.60
C VAL A 219 -34.24 -25.91 -2.20
N ASN A 220 -34.88 -26.72 -3.04
CA ASN A 220 -34.25 -27.89 -3.66
C ASN A 220 -33.06 -27.49 -4.53
N LYS A 221 -33.20 -26.41 -5.30
CA LYS A 221 -32.10 -25.87 -6.10
C LYS A 221 -30.91 -25.52 -5.21
N ILE A 222 -31.10 -24.72 -4.17
CA ILE A 222 -30.04 -24.29 -3.24
C ILE A 222 -29.40 -25.50 -2.55
N VAL A 223 -30.21 -26.42 -2.01
CA VAL A 223 -29.73 -27.65 -1.37
C VAL A 223 -28.93 -28.51 -2.34
N SER A 224 -29.41 -28.66 -3.58
CA SER A 224 -28.75 -29.47 -4.61
C SER A 224 -27.42 -28.85 -5.06
N GLU A 225 -27.33 -27.53 -5.13
CA GLU A 225 -26.08 -26.82 -5.45
C GLU A 225 -24.99 -27.17 -4.43
N VAL A 226 -25.30 -27.19 -3.13
CA VAL A 226 -24.33 -27.56 -2.09
C VAL A 226 -24.08 -29.07 -2.04
N ARG A 227 -25.16 -29.87 -2.08
CA ARG A 227 -25.08 -31.34 -1.94
C ARG A 227 -24.33 -32.00 -3.09
N ASN A 228 -24.45 -31.47 -4.30
CA ASN A 228 -23.86 -32.03 -5.51
C ASN A 228 -22.55 -31.34 -5.94
N ASP A 229 -22.09 -30.30 -5.23
CA ASP A 229 -20.80 -29.67 -5.51
C ASP A 229 -19.65 -30.59 -5.11
N LYS A 230 -18.88 -31.05 -6.10
CA LYS A 230 -17.71 -31.93 -5.91
C LYS A 230 -16.63 -31.34 -5.00
N ASN A 231 -16.65 -30.03 -4.76
CA ASN A 231 -15.68 -29.37 -3.87
C ASN A 231 -16.14 -29.34 -2.41
N LEU A 232 -17.38 -29.73 -2.14
CA LEU A 232 -17.98 -29.67 -0.82
C LEU A 232 -18.31 -31.08 -0.31
N LYS A 233 -18.07 -31.29 0.97
CA LYS A 233 -18.63 -32.41 1.72
C LYS A 233 -19.77 -31.87 2.57
N PHE A 234 -21.01 -32.19 2.19
CA PHE A 234 -22.19 -31.80 2.95
C PHE A 234 -22.22 -32.53 4.31
N THR A 235 -22.40 -31.80 5.40
CA THR A 235 -22.27 -32.34 6.77
C THR A 235 -23.52 -32.19 7.63
N GLU A 236 -24.31 -31.14 7.44
CA GLU A 236 -25.54 -30.93 8.23
C GLU A 236 -26.58 -30.12 7.45
N PHE A 237 -27.85 -30.51 7.62
CA PHE A 237 -29.03 -29.79 7.18
C PHE A 237 -29.86 -29.42 8.41
N ASN A 238 -29.62 -28.23 8.98
CA ASN A 238 -30.36 -27.77 10.15
C ASN A 238 -31.64 -27.05 9.69
N ILE A 239 -32.77 -27.34 10.33
CA ILE A 239 -34.10 -26.83 10.01
C ILE A 239 -34.65 -26.19 11.29
N THR A 240 -35.04 -24.93 11.26
CA THR A 240 -35.62 -24.22 12.40
C THR A 240 -36.95 -23.60 12.00
N GLY A 241 -38.03 -24.04 12.64
CA GLY A 241 -39.37 -23.51 12.38
C GLY A 241 -39.73 -22.32 13.24
N TYR A 242 -40.46 -21.38 12.64
CA TYR A 242 -41.02 -20.22 13.31
C TYR A 242 -42.53 -20.08 13.06
N ALA A 243 -43.19 -19.37 13.96
CA ALA A 243 -44.58 -18.98 13.92
C ALA A 243 -44.71 -17.46 14.10
N SER A 244 -45.76 -16.90 13.52
CA SER A 244 -46.19 -15.54 13.83
C SER A 244 -46.73 -15.45 15.28
N PRO A 245 -46.63 -14.29 15.95
CA PRO A 245 -47.08 -14.12 17.33
C PRO A 245 -48.61 -13.96 17.46
N GLU A 246 -49.36 -14.86 16.82
CA GLU A 246 -50.82 -14.94 16.84
C GLU A 246 -51.27 -16.15 17.67
N GLY A 247 -52.24 -15.97 18.58
CA GLY A 247 -52.65 -17.05 19.49
C GLY A 247 -51.73 -17.22 20.71
N GLY A 248 -51.82 -18.38 21.37
CA GLY A 248 -51.11 -18.68 22.61
C GLY A 248 -49.67 -19.13 22.39
N TYR A 249 -48.79 -18.86 23.36
CA TYR A 249 -47.37 -19.20 23.28
C TYR A 249 -47.15 -20.72 23.06
N GLU A 250 -47.76 -21.58 23.88
CA GLU A 250 -47.61 -23.04 23.75
C GLU A 250 -48.13 -23.57 22.41
N TYR A 251 -49.20 -22.96 21.90
CA TYR A 251 -49.75 -23.31 20.59
C TYR A 251 -48.76 -22.99 19.47
N ASN A 252 -48.18 -21.79 19.48
CA ASN A 252 -47.19 -21.38 18.48
C ASN A 252 -45.89 -22.17 18.57
N MET A 253 -45.49 -22.56 19.79
CA MET A 253 -44.36 -23.45 20.00
C MET A 253 -44.60 -24.79 19.28
N LYS A 254 -45.73 -25.46 19.55
CA LYS A 254 -46.10 -26.72 18.87
C LYS A 254 -46.30 -26.54 17.36
N LEU A 255 -46.84 -25.40 16.93
CA LEU A 255 -47.07 -25.13 15.52
C LEU A 255 -45.74 -25.00 14.75
N SER A 256 -44.79 -24.26 15.31
CA SER A 256 -43.44 -24.12 14.73
C SER A 256 -42.70 -25.46 14.66
N GLU A 257 -42.78 -26.28 15.72
CA GLU A 257 -42.26 -27.65 15.75
C GLU A 257 -42.87 -28.53 14.65
N SER A 258 -44.20 -28.52 14.55
CA SER A 258 -44.93 -29.37 13.60
C SER A 258 -44.63 -28.97 12.16
N ARG A 259 -44.49 -27.67 11.88
CA ARG A 259 -44.11 -27.16 10.54
C ARG A 259 -42.67 -27.54 10.18
N ALA A 260 -41.73 -27.41 11.12
CA ALA A 260 -40.34 -27.82 10.92
C ALA A 260 -40.25 -29.33 10.62
N LYS A 261 -40.98 -30.17 11.38
CA LYS A 261 -41.05 -31.61 11.14
C LYS A 261 -41.71 -31.96 9.80
N ALA A 262 -42.75 -31.25 9.40
CA ALA A 262 -43.40 -31.45 8.10
C ALA A 262 -42.45 -31.14 6.93
N PHE A 263 -41.68 -30.05 7.04
CA PHE A 263 -40.65 -29.72 6.06
C PHE A 263 -39.50 -30.74 6.07
N ALA A 264 -39.03 -31.18 7.24
CA ALA A 264 -38.02 -32.24 7.33
C ALA A 264 -38.49 -33.56 6.70
N ALA A 265 -39.76 -33.93 6.90
CA ALA A 265 -40.36 -35.09 6.27
C ALA A 265 -40.43 -34.92 4.74
N TYR A 266 -40.80 -33.74 4.24
CA TYR A 266 -40.75 -33.44 2.81
C TYR A 266 -39.34 -33.62 2.24
N MET A 267 -38.33 -33.00 2.86
CA MET A 267 -36.93 -33.11 2.40
C MET A 267 -36.43 -34.55 2.42
N LYS A 268 -36.83 -35.34 3.42
CA LYS A 268 -36.49 -36.76 3.50
C LYS A 268 -37.18 -37.59 2.40
N ASP A 269 -38.48 -37.46 2.27
CA ASP A 269 -39.32 -38.38 1.51
C ASP A 269 -39.46 -37.99 0.03
N LYS A 270 -39.21 -36.71 -0.31
CA LYS A 270 -39.32 -36.17 -1.67
C LYS A 270 -37.99 -35.78 -2.28
N GLU A 271 -37.01 -35.39 -1.45
CA GLU A 271 -35.69 -34.90 -1.91
C GLU A 271 -34.54 -35.82 -1.47
N ASP A 272 -34.88 -37.01 -0.95
CA ASP A 272 -33.94 -38.04 -0.49
C ASP A 272 -32.87 -37.50 0.47
N MET A 273 -33.22 -36.52 1.32
CA MET A 273 -32.31 -35.96 2.32
C MET A 273 -32.04 -36.98 3.44
N PRO A 274 -30.78 -37.40 3.69
CA PRO A 274 -30.49 -38.38 4.71
C PRO A 274 -30.86 -37.87 6.11
N ALA A 275 -31.64 -38.66 6.84
CA ALA A 275 -32.06 -38.30 8.20
C ALA A 275 -30.88 -38.10 9.17
N SER A 276 -29.74 -38.75 8.92
CA SER A 276 -28.51 -38.57 9.70
C SER A 276 -27.87 -37.19 9.57
N LEU A 277 -28.17 -36.44 8.50
CA LEU A 277 -27.69 -35.08 8.29
C LEU A 277 -28.69 -34.03 8.81
N MET A 278 -29.94 -34.41 9.06
CA MET A 278 -30.99 -33.46 9.42
C MET A 278 -31.03 -33.20 10.93
N LYS A 279 -31.11 -31.92 11.29
CA LYS A 279 -31.40 -31.48 12.65
C LYS A 279 -32.64 -30.60 12.62
N VAL A 280 -33.66 -30.93 13.43
CA VAL A 280 -34.94 -30.21 13.44
C VAL A 280 -35.09 -29.48 14.76
N ASN A 281 -35.18 -28.15 14.71
CA ASN A 281 -35.38 -27.23 15.82
C ASN A 281 -36.62 -26.36 15.57
N TRP A 282 -37.04 -25.64 16.60
CA TRP A 282 -38.18 -24.73 16.54
C TRP A 282 -38.11 -23.69 17.65
N GLU A 283 -38.52 -22.47 17.35
CA GLU A 283 -38.36 -21.30 18.25
C GLU A 283 -39.71 -20.71 18.69
N GLY A 284 -40.83 -21.22 18.18
CA GLY A 284 -42.14 -20.63 18.42
C GLY A 284 -42.27 -19.29 17.71
N GLU A 285 -42.54 -18.22 18.46
CA GLU A 285 -42.89 -16.91 17.91
C GLU A 285 -41.65 -16.11 17.48
N ASP A 286 -41.60 -15.68 16.21
CA ASP A 286 -40.47 -14.90 15.69
C ASP A 286 -40.53 -13.41 16.07
N TRP A 287 -40.27 -13.16 17.35
CA TRP A 287 -40.19 -11.79 17.89
C TRP A 287 -38.99 -11.00 17.36
N ILE A 288 -37.89 -11.69 17.02
CA ILE A 288 -36.69 -11.07 16.47
C ILE A 288 -36.98 -10.59 15.04
N GLY A 289 -37.54 -11.44 14.20
CA GLY A 289 -37.94 -11.11 12.84
C GLY A 289 -39.02 -10.03 12.80
N LEU A 290 -40.01 -10.06 13.71
CA LEU A 290 -40.99 -8.97 13.80
C LEU A 290 -40.30 -7.63 14.10
N ARG A 291 -39.36 -7.61 15.05
CA ARG A 291 -38.61 -6.39 15.39
C ARG A 291 -37.79 -5.89 14.21
N GLN A 292 -37.11 -6.78 13.47
CA GLN A 292 -36.34 -6.42 12.29
C GLN A 292 -37.23 -5.85 11.18
N ALA A 293 -38.36 -6.51 10.89
CA ALA A 293 -39.30 -6.06 9.87
C ALA A 293 -39.91 -4.68 10.21
N VAL A 294 -40.24 -4.44 11.48
CA VAL A 294 -40.73 -3.12 11.93
C VAL A 294 -39.62 -2.07 11.85
N LYS A 295 -38.38 -2.37 12.25
CA LYS A 295 -37.25 -1.43 12.13
C LYS A 295 -37.00 -1.00 10.69
N ALA A 296 -37.11 -1.92 9.74
CA ALA A 296 -36.94 -1.65 8.31
C ALA A 296 -38.14 -0.95 7.65
N SER A 297 -39.25 -0.80 8.36
CA SER A 297 -40.50 -0.25 7.80
C SER A 297 -40.60 1.27 7.84
N ASN A 298 -41.52 1.80 7.03
CA ASN A 298 -41.94 3.21 7.02
C ASN A 298 -43.27 3.43 7.75
N LEU A 299 -43.59 2.59 8.75
CA LEU A 299 -44.84 2.69 9.51
C LEU A 299 -44.90 3.99 10.31
N SER A 300 -46.05 4.68 10.28
CA SER A 300 -46.23 5.96 10.99
C SER A 300 -46.10 5.82 12.51
N ASN A 301 -46.43 4.66 13.07
CA ASN A 301 -46.31 4.36 14.49
C ASN A 301 -45.19 3.35 14.80
N ARG A 302 -44.15 3.29 13.96
CA ARG A 302 -43.02 2.36 14.09
C ARG A 302 -42.42 2.34 15.49
N ASP A 303 -42.10 3.51 16.04
CA ASP A 303 -41.38 3.63 17.31
C ASP A 303 -42.24 3.17 18.49
N GLU A 304 -43.56 3.38 18.44
CA GLU A 304 -44.51 2.83 19.40
C GLU A 304 -44.55 1.30 19.37
N ILE A 305 -44.56 0.70 18.17
CA ILE A 305 -44.50 -0.75 18.01
C ILE A 305 -43.19 -1.29 18.59
N LEU A 306 -42.04 -0.67 18.26
CA LEU A 306 -40.74 -1.08 18.76
C LEU A 306 -40.66 -1.04 20.29
N LYS A 307 -41.24 0.00 20.90
CA LYS A 307 -41.35 0.13 22.36
C LYS A 307 -42.19 -1.00 22.97
N VAL A 308 -43.33 -1.35 22.35
CA VAL A 308 -44.12 -2.49 22.82
C VAL A 308 -43.32 -3.79 22.70
N LEU A 309 -42.53 -3.98 21.64
CA LEU A 309 -41.71 -5.19 21.45
C LEU A 309 -40.62 -5.36 22.52
N GLU A 310 -40.23 -4.30 23.25
CA GLU A 310 -39.29 -4.36 24.38
C GLU A 310 -39.89 -4.94 25.66
N VAL A 311 -41.22 -5.01 25.76
CA VAL A 311 -41.90 -5.58 26.94
C VAL A 311 -41.52 -7.05 27.08
N SER A 312 -40.92 -7.44 28.20
CA SER A 312 -40.42 -8.80 28.44
C SER A 312 -41.52 -9.85 28.54
N ASP A 313 -42.64 -9.52 29.19
CA ASP A 313 -43.80 -10.40 29.31
C ASP A 313 -44.53 -10.51 27.97
N ILE A 314 -44.51 -11.70 27.38
CA ILE A 314 -45.08 -12.01 26.06
C ILE A 314 -46.59 -11.74 26.02
N ASN A 315 -47.33 -12.06 27.10
CA ASN A 315 -48.77 -11.88 27.14
C ASN A 315 -49.12 -10.39 27.21
N LYS A 316 -48.39 -9.62 28.03
CA LYS A 316 -48.54 -8.15 28.08
C LYS A 316 -48.15 -7.50 26.75
N ARG A 317 -47.04 -7.92 26.14
CA ARG A 317 -46.59 -7.45 24.82
C ARG A 317 -47.69 -7.63 23.78
N LYS A 318 -48.27 -8.84 23.68
CA LYS A 318 -49.36 -9.13 22.75
C LYS A 318 -50.62 -8.31 23.04
N ALA A 319 -51.01 -8.18 24.31
CA ALA A 319 -52.18 -7.39 24.70
C ALA A 319 -52.00 -5.91 24.31
N GLN A 320 -50.80 -5.35 24.53
CA GLN A 320 -50.47 -3.99 24.12
C GLN A 320 -50.46 -3.83 22.60
N LEU A 321 -49.88 -4.77 21.84
CA LEU A 321 -49.94 -4.73 20.37
C LEU A 321 -51.40 -4.75 19.88
N LYS A 322 -52.27 -5.58 20.48
CA LYS A 322 -53.70 -5.67 20.16
C LYS A 322 -54.48 -4.41 20.48
N ALA A 323 -54.11 -3.70 21.55
CA ALA A 323 -54.76 -2.46 21.95
C ALA A 323 -54.27 -1.22 21.18
N LEU A 324 -53.03 -1.27 20.66
CA LEU A 324 -52.37 -0.14 20.02
C LEU A 324 -53.20 0.44 18.87
N ASN A 325 -53.38 1.77 18.87
CA ASN A 325 -54.19 2.51 17.89
C ASN A 325 -55.59 1.92 17.67
N GLY A 326 -56.25 1.49 18.76
CA GLY A 326 -57.59 0.88 18.71
C GLY A 326 -57.62 -0.43 17.93
N GLY A 327 -56.51 -1.17 17.91
CA GLY A 327 -56.37 -2.45 17.21
C GLY A 327 -56.07 -2.36 15.71
N LYS A 328 -56.01 -1.14 15.14
CA LYS A 328 -55.62 -0.96 13.73
C LYS A 328 -54.21 -1.47 13.46
N THR A 329 -53.28 -1.19 14.36
CA THR A 329 -51.88 -1.65 14.23
C THR A 329 -51.78 -3.16 14.24
N TYR A 330 -52.49 -3.84 15.15
CA TYR A 330 -52.47 -5.30 15.20
C TYR A 330 -52.99 -5.94 13.92
N ARG A 331 -54.09 -5.40 13.35
CA ARG A 331 -54.64 -5.90 12.09
C ARG A 331 -53.65 -5.75 10.93
N MET A 332 -53.03 -4.58 10.80
CA MET A 332 -51.98 -4.35 9.81
C MET A 332 -50.77 -5.28 10.03
N LEU A 333 -50.29 -5.47 11.26
CA LEU A 333 -49.21 -6.42 11.53
C LEU A 333 -49.61 -7.85 11.17
N LEU A 334 -50.84 -8.25 11.45
CA LEU A 334 -51.39 -9.56 11.11
C LEU A 334 -51.45 -9.80 9.59
N ASP A 335 -51.87 -8.79 8.83
CA ASP A 335 -52.08 -8.90 7.39
C ASP A 335 -50.76 -8.74 6.60
N ASP A 336 -49.91 -7.78 7.00
CA ASP A 336 -48.77 -7.34 6.19
C ASP A 336 -47.41 -7.86 6.69
N TYR A 337 -47.28 -8.18 7.99
CA TYR A 337 -45.97 -8.53 8.60
C TYR A 337 -45.90 -9.98 9.10
N TYR A 338 -46.95 -10.48 9.74
CA TYR A 338 -46.98 -11.82 10.33
C TYR A 338 -46.85 -12.95 9.30
N PRO A 339 -47.35 -12.86 8.05
CA PRO A 339 -47.16 -13.93 7.08
C PRO A 339 -45.68 -14.26 6.84
N ALA A 340 -44.80 -13.26 6.78
CA ALA A 340 -43.36 -13.46 6.59
C ALA A 340 -42.66 -14.07 7.83
N LEU A 341 -43.27 -13.99 9.01
CA LEU A 341 -42.73 -14.62 10.22
C LEU A 341 -42.98 -16.13 10.27
N ARG A 342 -43.90 -16.63 9.43
CA ARG A 342 -44.21 -18.06 9.28
C ARG A 342 -43.19 -18.70 8.35
N ARG A 343 -41.93 -18.69 8.74
CA ARG A 343 -40.82 -19.21 7.94
C ARG A 343 -40.16 -20.45 8.55
N ILE A 344 -39.48 -21.20 7.70
CA ILE A 344 -38.51 -22.20 8.10
C ILE A 344 -37.14 -21.67 7.72
N ASP A 345 -36.26 -21.47 8.68
CA ASP A 345 -34.85 -21.22 8.37
C ASP A 345 -34.14 -22.57 8.20
N TYR A 346 -33.38 -22.73 7.14
CA TYR A 346 -32.55 -23.92 6.91
C TYR A 346 -31.10 -23.53 6.71
N THR A 347 -30.20 -24.24 7.41
CA THR A 347 -28.76 -24.02 7.35
C THR A 347 -28.07 -25.22 6.74
N LEU A 348 -27.32 -24.97 5.67
CA LEU A 348 -26.49 -25.95 4.98
C LEU A 348 -25.07 -25.86 5.55
N ALA A 349 -24.64 -26.85 6.32
CA ALA A 349 -23.25 -26.93 6.77
C ALA A 349 -22.46 -27.89 5.88
N TYR A 350 -21.24 -27.49 5.54
CA TYR A 350 -20.37 -28.28 4.67
C TYR A 350 -18.89 -28.00 4.97
N ILE A 351 -18.04 -28.93 4.51
CA ILE A 351 -16.59 -28.78 4.53
C ILE A 351 -16.12 -28.58 3.09
N ALA A 352 -15.49 -27.45 2.80
CA ALA A 352 -14.82 -27.24 1.53
C ALA A 352 -13.47 -27.99 1.52
N ARG A 353 -13.19 -28.74 0.44
CA ARG A 353 -11.89 -29.39 0.28
C ARG A 353 -10.77 -28.34 0.14
N PRO A 354 -9.50 -28.68 0.44
CA PRO A 354 -8.36 -27.86 0.07
C PRO A 354 -8.25 -27.69 -1.46
N PHE A 355 -7.81 -26.53 -1.91
CA PHE A 355 -7.53 -26.20 -3.31
C PHE A 355 -6.05 -25.89 -3.48
N ASP A 356 -5.45 -26.38 -4.56
CA ASP A 356 -4.14 -25.87 -4.96
C ASP A 356 -4.24 -24.44 -5.52
N VAL A 357 -3.10 -23.79 -5.72
CA VAL A 357 -3.06 -22.38 -6.15
C VAL A 357 -3.71 -22.13 -7.52
N ASN A 358 -3.65 -23.09 -8.44
CA ASN A 358 -4.22 -22.96 -9.78
C ASN A 358 -5.75 -23.13 -9.74
N GLU A 359 -6.25 -24.07 -8.94
CA GLU A 359 -7.67 -24.21 -8.67
C GLU A 359 -8.22 -22.98 -7.94
N ALA A 360 -7.52 -22.53 -6.90
CA ALA A 360 -7.92 -21.39 -6.08
C ALA A 360 -8.04 -20.10 -6.91
N LYS A 361 -7.18 -19.90 -7.92
CA LYS A 361 -7.30 -18.80 -8.89
C LYS A 361 -8.62 -18.76 -9.66
N GLN A 362 -9.23 -19.91 -9.91
CA GLN A 362 -10.54 -19.99 -10.58
C GLN A 362 -11.68 -19.89 -9.57
N VAL A 363 -11.53 -20.54 -8.41
CA VAL A 363 -12.53 -20.54 -7.34
C VAL A 363 -12.74 -19.15 -6.76
N ILE A 364 -11.68 -18.34 -6.59
CA ILE A 364 -11.79 -16.99 -6.03
C ILE A 364 -12.71 -16.07 -6.85
N LYS A 365 -12.86 -16.33 -8.15
CA LYS A 365 -13.70 -15.54 -9.06
C LYS A 365 -15.18 -15.91 -8.99
N THR A 366 -15.51 -17.11 -8.54
CA THR A 366 -16.87 -17.68 -8.63
C THR A 366 -17.46 -18.04 -7.28
N LYS A 367 -16.67 -18.68 -6.41
CA LYS A 367 -17.06 -19.12 -5.05
C LYS A 367 -15.92 -18.82 -4.05
N PRO A 368 -15.52 -17.55 -3.86
CA PRO A 368 -14.39 -17.20 -2.99
C PRO A 368 -14.59 -17.66 -1.53
N GLN A 369 -15.83 -17.81 -1.07
CA GLN A 369 -16.16 -18.31 0.27
C GLN A 369 -15.69 -19.76 0.54
N TYR A 370 -15.31 -20.51 -0.51
CA TYR A 370 -14.74 -21.86 -0.37
C TYR A 370 -13.25 -21.85 -0.03
N LEU A 371 -12.57 -20.74 -0.27
CA LEU A 371 -11.16 -20.60 0.02
C LEU A 371 -10.96 -20.21 1.48
N SER A 372 -9.85 -20.69 2.04
CA SER A 372 -9.27 -20.15 3.26
C SER A 372 -8.51 -18.86 2.95
N LEU A 373 -8.29 -18.05 3.99
CA LEU A 373 -7.45 -16.86 3.90
C LEU A 373 -6.01 -17.19 3.42
N ASN A 374 -5.46 -18.35 3.82
CA ASN A 374 -4.16 -18.82 3.34
C ASN A 374 -4.15 -19.09 1.83
N GLU A 375 -5.14 -19.83 1.32
CA GLU A 375 -5.25 -20.12 -0.11
C GLU A 375 -5.40 -18.82 -0.92
N MET A 376 -6.18 -17.86 -0.43
CA MET A 376 -6.27 -16.52 -1.04
C MET A 376 -4.89 -15.84 -1.07
N PHE A 377 -4.16 -15.84 0.04
CA PHE A 377 -2.83 -15.24 0.09
C PHE A 377 -1.84 -15.91 -0.89
N LEU A 378 -1.90 -17.23 -1.03
CA LEU A 378 -1.10 -17.96 -2.02
C LEU A 378 -1.47 -17.56 -3.45
N VAL A 379 -2.76 -17.34 -3.74
CA VAL A 379 -3.22 -16.81 -5.03
C VAL A 379 -2.66 -15.41 -5.26
N ALA A 380 -2.73 -14.51 -4.28
CA ALA A 380 -2.17 -13.15 -4.39
C ALA A 380 -0.68 -13.20 -4.80
N ASN A 381 0.12 -14.06 -4.16
CA ASN A 381 1.56 -14.17 -4.43
C ASN A 381 1.92 -14.69 -5.83
N THR A 382 0.95 -15.10 -6.63
CA THR A 382 1.18 -15.44 -8.04
C THR A 382 1.03 -14.26 -8.99
N TYR A 383 0.52 -13.13 -8.51
CA TYR A 383 0.33 -11.91 -9.28
C TYR A 383 1.43 -10.90 -8.95
N PRO A 384 1.81 -10.02 -9.90
CA PRO A 384 2.67 -8.87 -9.58
C PRO A 384 2.00 -8.02 -8.50
N LYS A 385 2.76 -7.54 -7.50
CA LYS A 385 2.21 -6.76 -6.36
C LYS A 385 1.34 -5.57 -6.77
N GLU A 386 1.65 -4.95 -7.90
CA GLU A 386 0.90 -3.78 -8.40
C GLU A 386 -0.30 -4.10 -9.29
N SER A 387 -0.55 -5.38 -9.60
CA SER A 387 -1.62 -5.79 -10.52
C SER A 387 -3.01 -5.64 -9.91
N ALA A 388 -4.03 -5.48 -10.76
CA ALA A 388 -5.43 -5.39 -10.30
C ALA A 388 -5.88 -6.69 -9.61
N GLU A 389 -5.38 -7.84 -10.05
CA GLU A 389 -5.69 -9.15 -9.49
C GLU A 389 -5.11 -9.32 -8.08
N PHE A 390 -3.85 -8.91 -7.86
CA PHE A 390 -3.26 -8.90 -6.51
C PHE A 390 -4.16 -8.11 -5.55
N LYS A 391 -4.61 -6.95 -6.03
CA LYS A 391 -5.47 -6.01 -5.29
C LYS A 391 -6.84 -6.60 -4.95
N GLU A 392 -7.48 -7.21 -5.94
CA GLU A 392 -8.79 -7.83 -5.80
C GLU A 392 -8.79 -8.98 -4.77
N VAL A 393 -7.69 -9.74 -4.67
CA VAL A 393 -7.60 -10.83 -3.69
C VAL A 393 -7.73 -10.31 -2.24
N PHE A 394 -7.04 -9.22 -1.90
CA PHE A 394 -7.13 -8.65 -0.55
C PHE A 394 -8.50 -8.02 -0.27
N ASP A 395 -9.13 -7.40 -1.27
CA ASP A 395 -10.50 -6.87 -1.16
C ASP A 395 -11.52 -7.99 -0.90
N ILE A 396 -11.36 -9.14 -1.57
CA ILE A 396 -12.17 -10.34 -1.31
C ILE A 396 -11.90 -10.89 0.08
N ALA A 397 -10.62 -10.99 0.47
CA ALA A 397 -10.20 -11.53 1.76
C ALA A 397 -10.78 -10.73 2.93
N VAL A 398 -10.67 -9.40 2.93
CA VAL A 398 -11.19 -8.55 4.01
C VAL A 398 -12.72 -8.54 4.07
N ARG A 399 -13.41 -8.78 2.95
CA ARG A 399 -14.87 -8.91 2.91
C ARG A 399 -15.36 -10.23 3.53
N LEU A 400 -14.64 -11.33 3.29
CA LEU A 400 -14.99 -12.65 3.82
C LEU A 400 -14.46 -12.89 5.24
N TYR A 401 -13.35 -12.25 5.59
CA TYR A 401 -12.68 -12.34 6.89
C TYR A 401 -12.53 -10.96 7.55
N PRO A 402 -13.63 -10.21 7.77
CA PRO A 402 -13.57 -8.80 8.20
C PRO A 402 -13.01 -8.62 9.61
N THR A 403 -13.01 -9.65 10.44
CA THR A 403 -12.47 -9.60 11.80
C THR A 403 -11.14 -10.33 11.95
N ASP A 404 -10.61 -10.94 10.88
CA ASP A 404 -9.35 -11.67 10.96
C ASP A 404 -8.16 -10.68 11.01
N PRO A 405 -7.28 -10.77 12.01
CA PRO A 405 -6.20 -9.80 12.19
C PRO A 405 -5.17 -9.85 11.05
N VAL A 406 -4.91 -11.02 10.45
CA VAL A 406 -3.96 -11.14 9.33
C VAL A 406 -4.55 -10.57 8.06
N ALA A 407 -5.84 -10.81 7.78
CA ALA A 407 -6.55 -10.21 6.66
C ALA A 407 -6.52 -8.67 6.76
N GLN A 408 -6.81 -8.13 7.94
CA GLN A 408 -6.76 -6.69 8.21
C GLN A 408 -5.34 -6.12 8.05
N GLN A 409 -4.32 -6.80 8.58
CA GLN A 409 -2.94 -6.34 8.49
C GLN A 409 -2.41 -6.32 7.06
N ASN A 410 -2.66 -7.38 6.28
CA ASN A 410 -2.22 -7.45 4.89
C ASN A 410 -2.97 -6.44 4.00
N THR A 411 -4.26 -6.22 4.26
CA THR A 411 -5.03 -5.16 3.59
C THR A 411 -4.45 -3.78 3.91
N ALA A 412 -4.06 -3.54 5.16
CA ALA A 412 -3.42 -2.28 5.54
C ALA A 412 -2.05 -2.06 4.86
N ALA A 413 -1.24 -3.12 4.70
CA ALA A 413 0.01 -3.04 3.94
C ALA A 413 -0.27 -2.55 2.51
N LEU A 414 -1.26 -3.13 1.85
CA LEU A 414 -1.67 -2.74 0.50
C LEU A 414 -2.24 -1.31 0.41
N GLU A 415 -2.99 -0.86 1.42
CA GLU A 415 -3.47 0.52 1.51
C GLU A 415 -2.29 1.50 1.61
N ILE A 416 -1.29 1.18 2.43
CA ILE A 416 -0.06 1.98 2.57
C ILE A 416 0.73 1.99 1.26
N GLU A 417 0.89 0.85 0.56
CA GLU A 417 1.56 0.82 -0.76
C GLU A 417 0.93 1.82 -1.74
N ARG A 418 -0.40 1.92 -1.74
CA ARG A 418 -1.17 2.83 -2.61
C ARG A 418 -1.25 4.27 -2.12
N GLY A 419 -0.66 4.59 -0.97
CA GLY A 419 -0.69 5.94 -0.36
C GLY A 419 -1.98 6.26 0.40
N ALA A 420 -2.82 5.26 0.68
CA ALA A 420 -3.94 5.40 1.61
C ALA A 420 -3.47 5.20 3.06
N ASP A 421 -2.47 5.98 3.47
CA ASP A 421 -1.72 5.78 4.72
C ASP A 421 -2.62 5.87 5.96
N ASP A 422 -3.60 6.80 5.98
CA ASP A 422 -4.54 6.95 7.10
C ASP A 422 -5.47 5.74 7.28
N ALA A 423 -5.90 5.12 6.17
CA ALA A 423 -6.71 3.91 6.21
C ALA A 423 -5.89 2.73 6.77
N GLY A 424 -4.65 2.59 6.30
CA GLY A 424 -3.72 1.58 6.80
C GLY A 424 -3.45 1.76 8.30
N ILE A 425 -3.19 2.99 8.75
CA ILE A 425 -2.99 3.31 10.18
C ILE A 425 -4.24 2.92 10.99
N ALA A 426 -5.45 3.29 10.55
CA ALA A 426 -6.68 3.00 11.28
C ALA A 426 -6.95 1.49 11.46
N ARG A 427 -6.53 0.65 10.50
CA ARG A 427 -6.57 -0.81 10.62
C ARG A 427 -5.50 -1.32 11.58
N LEU A 428 -4.26 -0.87 11.41
CA LEU A 428 -3.10 -1.38 12.15
C LEU A 428 -3.10 -0.98 13.61
N GLN A 429 -3.68 0.17 13.98
CA GLN A 429 -3.76 0.61 15.38
C GLN A 429 -4.46 -0.39 16.31
N LYS A 430 -5.30 -1.28 15.75
CA LYS A 430 -6.02 -2.32 16.49
C LYS A 430 -5.24 -3.65 16.57
N ILE A 431 -4.07 -3.74 15.93
CA ILE A 431 -3.29 -4.97 15.75
C ILE A 431 -1.93 -4.79 16.42
N ASN A 432 -1.65 -5.60 17.43
CA ASN A 432 -0.44 -5.49 18.23
C ASN A 432 0.58 -6.59 17.91
N THR A 433 1.05 -6.62 16.65
CA THR A 433 2.05 -7.55 16.15
C THR A 433 3.31 -6.81 15.66
N PRO A 434 4.49 -7.45 15.67
CA PRO A 434 5.72 -6.83 15.17
C PRO A 434 5.62 -6.35 13.72
N GLU A 435 4.97 -7.13 12.85
CA GLU A 435 4.78 -6.80 11.44
C GLU A 435 3.82 -5.62 11.26
N ALA A 436 2.78 -5.51 12.08
CA ALA A 436 1.90 -4.34 12.09
C ALA A 436 2.65 -3.08 12.53
N TRP A 437 3.55 -3.19 13.53
CA TRP A 437 4.40 -2.07 13.94
C TRP A 437 5.36 -1.64 12.82
N ASN A 438 5.96 -2.57 12.07
CA ASN A 438 6.76 -2.21 10.89
C ASN A 438 5.93 -1.40 9.89
N ASN A 439 4.72 -1.86 9.56
CA ASN A 439 3.86 -1.19 8.60
C ASN A 439 3.38 0.19 9.09
N LEU A 440 3.12 0.35 10.39
CA LEU A 440 2.88 1.66 11.00
C LEU A 440 4.09 2.59 10.82
N GLY A 441 5.30 2.09 11.03
CA GLY A 441 6.52 2.84 10.79
C GLY A 441 6.62 3.34 9.35
N VAL A 442 6.30 2.49 8.37
CA VAL A 442 6.27 2.88 6.95
C VAL A 442 5.23 3.98 6.70
N ALA A 443 4.01 3.83 7.21
CA ALA A 443 2.94 4.81 7.02
C ALA A 443 3.33 6.19 7.59
N TYR A 444 3.87 6.23 8.83
CA TYR A 444 4.33 7.48 9.43
C TYR A 444 5.52 8.09 8.69
N ALA A 445 6.45 7.28 8.16
CA ALA A 445 7.55 7.77 7.36
C ALA A 445 7.07 8.45 6.06
N LYS A 446 6.06 7.87 5.38
CA LYS A 446 5.43 8.46 4.19
C LYS A 446 4.70 9.77 4.52
N LYS A 447 4.12 9.88 5.72
CA LYS A 447 3.54 11.12 6.27
C LYS A 447 4.58 12.14 6.76
N LYS A 448 5.87 11.83 6.68
CA LYS A 448 6.99 12.65 7.18
C LYS A 448 7.00 12.83 8.70
N GLU A 449 6.31 11.95 9.42
CA GLU A 449 6.30 11.87 10.88
C GLU A 449 7.47 11.00 11.35
N TYR A 450 8.69 11.44 11.04
CA TYR A 450 9.89 10.60 11.09
C TYR A 450 10.22 10.05 12.48
N GLN A 451 9.96 10.82 13.55
CA GLN A 451 10.20 10.33 14.91
C GLN A 451 9.29 9.15 15.24
N GLN A 452 7.99 9.25 14.93
CA GLN A 452 7.06 8.15 15.15
C GLN A 452 7.42 6.93 14.29
N ALA A 453 7.86 7.17 13.05
CA ALA A 453 8.34 6.11 12.18
C ALA A 453 9.53 5.35 12.80
N LEU A 454 10.54 6.06 13.30
CA LEU A 454 11.69 5.48 13.98
C LEU A 454 11.29 4.70 15.23
N ASP A 455 10.35 5.21 16.03
CA ASP A 455 9.85 4.54 17.24
C ASP A 455 9.19 3.20 16.90
N TYR A 456 8.31 3.19 15.88
CA TYR A 456 7.63 1.98 15.43
C TYR A 456 8.58 0.97 14.77
N PHE A 457 9.49 1.44 13.90
CA PHE A 457 10.51 0.57 13.32
C PHE A 457 11.43 -0.02 14.40
N GLY A 458 11.84 0.78 15.39
CA GLY A 458 12.63 0.31 16.53
C GLY A 458 11.89 -0.74 17.35
N LYS A 459 10.60 -0.51 17.64
CA LYS A 459 9.74 -1.47 18.35
C LYS A 459 9.64 -2.80 17.59
N ALA A 460 9.40 -2.77 16.28
CA ALA A 460 9.32 -3.96 15.43
C ALA A 460 10.67 -4.68 15.28
N ALA A 461 11.77 -3.93 15.11
CA ALA A 461 13.12 -4.47 15.00
C ALA A 461 13.54 -5.20 16.29
N ASN A 462 13.26 -4.62 17.46
CA ASN A 462 13.52 -5.24 18.76
C ASN A 462 12.72 -6.53 18.98
N ALA A 463 11.58 -6.67 18.30
CA ALA A 463 10.77 -7.88 18.28
C ALA A 463 11.17 -8.88 17.16
N GLY A 464 12.25 -8.61 16.42
CA GLY A 464 12.85 -9.54 15.46
C GLY A 464 12.50 -9.31 13.99
N VAL A 465 11.76 -8.24 13.64
CA VAL A 465 11.40 -7.94 12.24
C VAL A 465 12.60 -7.32 11.51
N LYS A 466 13.24 -8.10 10.63
CA LYS A 466 14.42 -7.68 9.87
C LYS A 466 14.16 -6.47 8.97
N ALA A 467 13.02 -6.47 8.26
CA ALA A 467 12.60 -5.36 7.40
C ALA A 467 12.49 -4.04 8.20
N ALA A 468 12.03 -4.11 9.45
CA ALA A 468 11.95 -2.91 10.30
C ALA A 468 13.31 -2.37 10.71
N ALA A 469 14.28 -3.25 10.99
CA ALA A 469 15.66 -2.82 11.27
C ALA A 469 16.26 -2.11 10.04
N GLN A 470 16.07 -2.66 8.84
CA GLN A 470 16.52 -2.04 7.60
C GLN A 470 15.84 -0.68 7.36
N ASN A 471 14.50 -0.63 7.46
CA ASN A 471 13.74 0.60 7.30
C ASN A 471 14.19 1.70 8.27
N ARG A 472 14.45 1.35 9.55
CA ARG A 472 14.95 2.27 10.57
C ARG A 472 16.32 2.83 10.19
N ASP A 473 17.24 1.95 9.82
CA ASP A 473 18.63 2.31 9.55
C ASP A 473 18.73 3.17 8.27
N GLU A 474 17.91 2.86 7.26
CA GLU A 474 17.77 3.67 6.04
C GLU A 474 17.17 5.04 6.32
N LEU A 475 16.10 5.13 7.13
CA LEU A 475 15.52 6.41 7.53
C LEU A 475 16.52 7.24 8.33
N SER A 476 17.23 6.64 9.29
CA SER A 476 18.22 7.34 10.12
C SER A 476 19.34 7.91 9.25
N LYS A 477 19.92 7.09 8.36
CA LYS A 477 20.95 7.54 7.43
C LYS A 477 20.45 8.64 6.50
N TRP A 478 19.22 8.52 6.00
CA TRP A 478 18.63 9.53 5.14
C TRP A 478 18.43 10.88 5.85
N LEU A 479 18.03 10.85 7.12
CA LEU A 479 17.89 12.05 7.97
C LEU A 479 19.24 12.70 8.27
N ASP A 480 20.29 11.91 8.52
CA ASP A 480 21.65 12.42 8.73
C ASP A 480 22.24 13.09 7.47
N GLU A 481 21.70 12.75 6.29
CA GLU A 481 22.12 13.29 5.00
C GLU A 481 21.31 14.50 4.49
N GLN A 482 20.20 14.84 5.17
CA GLN A 482 19.44 16.07 4.92
C GLN A 482 20.20 17.30 5.40
#